data_AF-A0A7C3SCP2-F1
#
_entry.id   AF-A0A7C3SCP2-F1
#
_cell.length_a   1.000
_cell.length_b   1.000
_cell.length_c   1.000
_cell.angle_alpha   90.00
_cell.angle_beta   90.00
_cell.angle_gamma   90.00
#
_symmetry.space_group_name_H-M   'P 1'
#
loop_
_entity.id
_entity.type
_entity.pdbx_description
1 polymer ?
#
loop_
_entity_poly.entity_id
_entity_poly.type
_entity_poly.pdbx_seq_one_letter_code
_entity_poly.pdbx_strand_id
1 'polypeptide(L)'
;MEKFYKLTEIARMLRVSPLTVRRWIDEGKLRAFHPRGTRLYRVPESSLKDFVGDDWWEEISKSYAEAEEKAAEERKARRRRR
;
A
#
# COMPACT_ATOMS: atom_id res chain seq x y z
N MET A 1 -11.49 10.87 -4.29
CA MET A 1 -11.30 10.13 -3.02
C MET A 1 -9.85 9.70 -2.97
N GLU A 2 -9.11 10.09 -1.94
CA GLU A 2 -7.70 9.73 -1.79
C GLU A 2 -7.61 8.30 -1.24
N LYS A 3 -6.76 7.45 -1.84
CA LYS A 3 -6.53 6.09 -1.34
C LYS A 3 -5.48 6.12 -0.24
N PHE A 4 -5.68 5.25 0.74
CA PHE A 4 -4.74 5.06 1.85
C PHE A 4 -4.25 3.63 1.91
N TYR A 5 -2.94 3.47 1.94
CA TYR A 5 -2.28 2.17 2.01
C TYR A 5 -1.75 1.87 3.41
N LYS A 6 -1.77 0.60 3.78
CA LYS A 6 -1.13 0.07 4.99
C LYS A 6 0.35 -0.17 4.72
N LEU A 7 1.19 -0.16 5.76
CA LEU A 7 2.62 -0.49 5.60
C LEU A 7 2.85 -1.85 4.93
N THR A 8 2.00 -2.84 5.23
CA THR A 8 2.13 -4.18 4.65
C THR A 8 1.82 -4.22 3.16
N GLU A 9 0.93 -3.35 2.69
CA GLU A 9 0.56 -3.25 1.27
C GLU A 9 1.72 -2.59 0.51
N ILE A 10 2.21 -1.48 1.05
CA ILE A 10 3.37 -0.74 0.52
C ILE A 10 4.62 -1.62 0.49
N ALA A 11 4.86 -2.36 1.57
CA ALA A 11 5.96 -3.31 1.65
C ALA A 11 5.88 -4.38 0.55
N ARG A 12 4.69 -4.88 0.25
CA ARG A 12 4.48 -5.85 -0.83
C ARG A 12 4.65 -5.23 -2.21
N MET A 13 4.12 -4.03 -2.43
CA MET A 13 4.28 -3.27 -3.67
C MET A 13 5.75 -3.03 -4.00
N LEU A 14 6.49 -2.49 -3.02
CA LEU A 14 7.89 -2.11 -3.17
C LEU A 14 8.86 -3.27 -2.93
N ARG A 15 8.34 -4.48 -2.64
CA ARG A 15 9.12 -5.69 -2.28
C ARG A 15 10.15 -5.47 -1.16
N VAL A 16 9.80 -4.62 -0.19
CA VAL A 16 10.62 -4.36 1.01
C VAL A 16 9.96 -4.93 2.26
N SER A 17 10.69 -4.95 3.38
CA SER A 17 10.10 -5.30 4.67
C SER A 17 9.17 -4.18 5.17
N PRO A 18 8.05 -4.51 5.85
CA PRO A 18 7.23 -3.51 6.54
C PRO A 18 8.00 -2.66 7.56
N LEU A 19 9.09 -3.22 8.13
CA LEU A 19 9.98 -2.47 9.02
C LEU A 19 10.73 -1.37 8.27
N THR A 20 11.13 -1.62 7.02
CA THR A 20 11.76 -0.61 6.16
C THR A 20 10.82 0.54 5.88
N VAL A 21 9.55 0.24 5.56
CA VAL A 21 8.52 1.27 5.36
C VAL A 21 8.30 2.08 6.64
N ARG A 22 8.29 1.43 7.81
CA ARG A 22 8.20 2.12 9.10
C ARG A 22 9.37 3.05 9.34
N ARG A 23 10.60 2.61 9.03
CA ARG A 23 11.80 3.45 9.14
C ARG A 23 11.72 4.69 8.26
N TRP A 24 11.21 4.59 7.04
CA TRP A 24 11.02 5.76 6.18
C TRP A 24 10.03 6.78 6.75
N ILE A 25 9.00 6.31 7.46
CA ILE A 25 8.05 7.19 8.16
C ILE A 25 8.75 7.86 9.35
N ASP A 26 9.48 7.09 10.16
CA ASP A 26 10.21 7.59 11.33
C ASP A 26 11.33 8.57 10.92
N GLU A 27 11.96 8.36 9.76
CA GLU A 27 12.94 9.27 9.14
C GLU A 27 12.29 10.51 8.47
N GLY A 28 10.96 10.56 8.38
CA GLY A 28 10.23 11.67 7.75
C GLY A 28 10.26 11.69 6.22
N LYS A 29 10.80 10.64 5.58
CA LYS A 29 10.84 10.49 4.12
C LYS A 29 9.46 10.16 3.53
N LEU A 30 8.60 9.52 4.33
CA LEU A 30 7.28 9.09 3.92
C LEU A 30 6.23 9.68 4.88
N ARG A 31 5.32 10.51 4.38
CA ARG A 31 4.26 11.08 5.23
C ARG A 31 3.21 10.00 5.45
N ALA A 32 2.97 9.67 6.71
CA ALA A 32 1.92 8.74 7.11
C ALA A 32 1.01 9.37 8.15
N PHE A 33 -0.27 9.04 8.05
CA PHE A 33 -1.25 9.33 9.07
C PHE A 33 -1.36 8.18 10.06
N HIS A 34 -1.41 8.52 11.34
CA HIS A 34 -1.66 7.57 12.42
C HIS A 34 -2.99 7.94 13.10
N PRO A 35 -4.11 7.26 12.75
CA PRO A 35 -5.40 7.53 13.37
C PRO A 35 -5.32 7.31 14.89
N ARG A 36 -5.69 8.34 15.67
CA ARG A 36 -5.72 8.27 17.13
C ARG A 36 -6.55 7.06 17.58
N GLY A 37 -5.97 6.21 18.43
CA GLY A 37 -6.62 4.99 18.95
C GLY A 37 -6.32 3.70 18.18
N THR A 38 -5.58 3.75 17.05
CA THR A 38 -5.13 2.54 16.33
C THR A 38 -3.62 2.48 16.27
N ARG A 39 -2.99 1.30 16.34
CA ARG A 39 -1.54 1.09 16.13
C ARG A 39 -1.15 0.98 14.65
N LEU A 40 -2.01 1.45 13.75
CA LEU A 40 -1.88 1.19 12.32
C LEU A 40 -1.62 2.49 11.58
N TYR A 41 -0.52 2.56 10.83
CA TYR A 41 -0.30 3.69 9.94
C TYR A 41 -1.14 3.55 8.66
N ARG A 42 -1.46 4.70 8.08
CA ARG A 42 -2.10 4.88 6.79
C ARG A 42 -1.29 5.88 6.00
N VAL A 43 -0.79 5.47 4.85
CA VAL A 43 0.00 6.33 3.97
C VAL A 43 -0.91 6.77 2.82
N PRO A 44 -1.10 8.07 2.60
CA PRO A 44 -1.84 8.56 1.45
C PRO A 44 -1.08 8.23 0.15
N GLU A 45 -1.83 7.95 -0.91
CA GLU A 45 -1.30 7.68 -2.25
C GLU A 45 -0.38 8.79 -2.75
N SER A 46 -0.76 10.05 -2.52
CA SER A 46 0.02 11.24 -2.89
C SER A 46 1.44 11.20 -2.33
N SER A 47 1.59 10.95 -1.03
CA SER A 47 2.93 10.88 -0.41
C SER A 47 3.76 9.70 -0.92
N LEU A 48 3.12 8.60 -1.32
CA LEU A 48 3.80 7.45 -1.90
C LEU A 48 4.30 7.76 -3.30
N LYS A 49 3.46 8.41 -4.09
CA LYS A 49 3.77 8.87 -5.43
C LYS A 49 4.94 9.86 -5.40
N ASP A 50 4.93 10.82 -4.48
CA ASP A 50 6.04 11.77 -4.29
C ASP A 50 7.35 11.08 -3.89
N PHE A 51 7.28 10.02 -3.08
CA PHE A 51 8.46 9.29 -2.61
C PHE A 51 9.10 8.39 -3.68
N VAL A 52 8.25 7.75 -4.47
CA VAL A 52 8.63 6.75 -5.47
C VAL A 52 8.90 7.37 -6.85
N GLY A 53 8.26 8.50 -7.15
CA GLY A 53 8.28 9.16 -8.45
C GLY A 53 7.15 8.68 -9.37
N ASP A 54 6.69 9.56 -10.27
CA ASP A 54 5.61 9.28 -11.23
C ASP A 54 5.89 8.05 -12.10
N ASP A 55 7.12 7.93 -12.61
CA ASP A 55 7.52 6.87 -13.56
C ASP A 55 7.39 5.46 -12.94
N TRP A 56 7.83 5.32 -11.70
CA TRP A 56 7.76 4.06 -10.97
C TRP A 56 6.36 3.80 -10.37
N TRP A 57 5.60 4.86 -10.10
CA TRP A 57 4.23 4.76 -9.56
C TRP A 57 3.26 4.14 -10.57
N GLU A 58 3.33 4.53 -11.85
CA GLU A 58 2.46 4.00 -12.89
C GLU A 58 2.64 2.48 -13.05
N GLU A 59 3.88 1.99 -13.04
CA GLU A 59 4.19 0.56 -13.15
C GLU A 59 3.67 -0.24 -11.94
N ILE A 60 3.88 0.27 -10.74
CA ILE A 60 3.45 -0.39 -9.50
C ILE A 60 1.92 -0.39 -9.38
N SER A 61 1.28 0.74 -9.68
CA SER A 61 -0.17 0.87 -9.55
C SER A 61 -0.91 -0.11 -10.45
N LYS A 62 -0.40 -0.32 -11.68
CA LYS A 62 -0.93 -1.29 -12.63
C LYS A 62 -0.78 -2.73 -12.11
N SER A 63 0.41 -3.08 -11.62
CA SER A 63 0.66 -4.40 -11.03
C SER A 63 -0.20 -4.66 -9.81
N TYR A 64 -0.41 -3.66 -8.94
CA TYR A 64 -1.20 -3.83 -7.73
C TYR A 64 -2.70 -3.88 -8.01
N ALA A 65 -3.21 -3.12 -8.98
CA ALA A 65 -4.60 -3.20 -9.42
C ALA A 65 -4.94 -4.60 -9.94
N GLU A 66 -4.07 -5.16 -10.79
CA GLU A 66 -4.21 -6.53 -11.29
C GLU A 66 -4.11 -7.57 -10.16
N ALA A 67 -3.22 -7.36 -9.19
CA ALA A 67 -3.07 -8.26 -8.03
C ALA A 67 -4.28 -8.21 -7.07
N GLU A 68 -4.83 -7.02 -6.81
CA GLU A 68 -6.05 -6.82 -6.02
C GLU A 68 -7.27 -7.46 -6.69
N GLU A 69 -7.41 -7.27 -8.01
CA GLU A 69 -8.50 -7.84 -8.79
C GLU A 69 -8.43 -9.37 -8.77
N LYS A 70 -7.25 -9.95 -8.98
CA LYS A 70 -7.01 -11.39 -8.90
C LYS A 70 -7.27 -11.95 -7.50
N ALA A 71 -6.86 -11.25 -6.45
CA ALA A 71 -7.12 -11.66 -5.07
C ALA A 71 -8.61 -11.55 -4.68
N ALA A 72 -9.33 -10.55 -5.22
CA ALA A 72 -10.76 -10.37 -5.03
C ALA A 72 -11.57 -11.44 -5.78
N GLU A 73 -11.17 -11.77 -7.01
CA GLU A 73 -11.68 -12.88 -7.81
C GLU A 73 -11.50 -14.22 -7.07
N GLU A 74 -10.30 -14.53 -6.58
CA GLU A 74 -10.05 -15.75 -5.80
C GLU A 74 -10.92 -15.83 -4.54
N ARG A 75 -11.10 -14.72 -3.82
CA ARG A 75 -12.00 -14.67 -2.65
C ARG A 75 -13.46 -14.90 -3.02
N LYS A 76 -13.94 -14.32 -4.13
CA LYS A 76 -15.31 -14.55 -4.64
C LYS A 76 -15.50 -16.00 -5.11
N ALA A 77 -14.52 -16.58 -5.80
CA ALA A 77 -14.54 -17.95 -6.26
C ALA A 77 -14.61 -18.96 -5.09
N ARG A 78 -13.86 -18.72 -4.01
CA ARG A 78 -13.93 -19.55 -2.79
C ARG A 78 -15.29 -19.47 -2.09
N ARG A 79 -15.96 -18.31 -2.10
CA ARG A 79 -17.31 -18.14 -1.54
C ARG A 79 -18.40 -18.79 -2.39
N ARG A 80 -18.24 -18.85 -3.72
CA ARG A 80 -19.17 -19.54 -4.63
C ARG A 80 -19.07 -21.07 -4.58
N ARG A 81 -18.00 -21.61 -3.98
CA ARG A 81 -17.76 -23.06 -3.81
C ARG A 81 -18.25 -23.64 -2.47
N ARG A 82 -18.90 -22.84 -1.62
CA ARG A 82 -19.37 -23.23 -0.30
C ARG A 82 -20.89 -23.14 -0.19
#